data_AF-A0A4Q1AZZ4-F1
#
_entry.id   AF-A0A4Q1AZZ4-F1
#
_cell.length_a   1.000
_cell.length_b   1.000
_cell.length_c   1.000
_cell.angle_alpha   90.00
_cell.angle_beta   90.00
_cell.angle_gamma   90.00
#
_symmetry.space_group_name_H-M   'P 1'
#
loop_
_entity.id
_entity.type
_entity.pdbx_description
1 polymer ?
#
loop_
_entity_poly.entity_id
_entity_poly.type
_entity_poly.pdbx_seq_one_letter_code
_entity_poly.pdbx_strand_id
1 'polypeptide(L)' 'MEAVYRLLNVDRGVPEVYASSYDIRKLLYAMNVLNDGKKIDELEMPRFKKLIEKQAMKKVKNTYIE' A
#
# COMPACT_ATOMS: atom_id res chain seq x y z
N MET A 1 -4.75 27.53 -1.01
CA MET A 1 -5.16 27.46 0.41
C MET A 1 -3.99 27.75 1.34
N GLU A 2 -2.90 26.98 1.26
CA GLU A 2 -1.69 27.15 2.10
C GLU A 2 -1.12 28.57 2.12
N ALA A 3 -0.94 29.21 0.96
CA ALA A 3 -0.38 30.55 0.88
C ALA A 3 -1.22 31.58 1.66
N VAL A 4 -2.54 31.55 1.51
CA VAL A 4 -3.46 32.46 2.22
C VAL A 4 -3.46 32.17 3.72
N TYR A 5 -3.48 30.90 4.11
CA TYR A 5 -3.54 30.48 5.51
C TYR A 5 -2.26 30.86 6.27
N ARG A 6 -1.10 30.76 5.62
CA ARG A 6 0.19 31.18 6.18
C ARG A 6 0.34 32.69 6.26
N LEU A 7 -0.10 33.43 5.24
CA LEU A 7 0.06 34.89 5.19
C LEU A 7 -0.88 35.62 6.16
N LEU A 8 -2.10 35.11 6.35
CA LEU A 8 -3.13 35.75 7.19
C LEU A 8 -3.27 35.12 8.58
N ASN A 9 -2.38 34.20 8.97
CA ASN A 9 -2.40 33.48 10.26
C ASN A 9 -3.79 32.90 10.58
N VAL A 10 -4.37 32.19 9.60
CA VAL A 10 -5.70 31.59 9.76
C VAL A 10 -5.59 30.40 10.72
N ASP A 11 -6.31 30.43 11.85
CA ASP A 11 -6.33 29.36 12.85
C ASP A 11 -7.22 28.18 12.43
N ARG A 12 -6.83 27.55 11.33
CA ARG A 12 -7.46 26.34 10.80
C ARG A 12 -6.44 25.49 10.07
N GLY A 13 -6.47 24.17 10.30
CA GLY A 13 -5.60 23.24 9.61
C GLY A 13 -5.84 23.21 8.10
N VAL A 14 -4.76 23.18 7.32
CA VAL A 14 -4.78 22.81 5.90
C VAL A 14 -4.69 21.29 5.82
N PRO A 15 -5.58 20.61 5.10
CA PRO A 15 -5.49 19.16 4.96
C PRO A 15 -4.21 18.76 4.23
N GLU A 16 -3.58 17.69 4.69
CA GLU A 16 -2.48 17.06 3.96
C GLU A 16 -2.96 16.42 2.65
N VAL A 17 -2.00 16.08 1.78
CA VAL A 17 -2.28 15.24 0.62
C VAL A 17 -2.79 13.89 1.13
N TYR A 18 -3.87 13.38 0.52
CA TYR A 18 -4.47 12.11 0.93
C TYR A 18 -3.41 11.00 1.03
N ALA A 19 -3.25 10.43 2.23
CA ALA A 19 -2.15 9.54 2.60
C ALA A 19 -2.28 8.10 2.04
N SER A 20 -2.87 7.93 0.85
CA SER A 20 -3.07 6.60 0.22
C SER A 20 -1.77 5.83 0.01
N SER A 21 -0.67 6.52 -0.28
CA SER A 21 0.66 5.92 -0.43
C SER A 21 1.19 5.27 0.85
N TYR A 22 0.63 5.62 2.00
CA TYR A 22 1.00 5.07 3.32
C TYR A 22 -0.02 4.07 3.86
N ASP A 23 -1.16 3.87 3.18
CA ASP A 23 -2.18 2.91 3.58
C ASP A 23 -1.90 1.54 2.96
N ILE A 24 -1.49 0.57 3.79
CA ILE A 24 -1.19 -0.81 3.37
C ILE A 24 -2.37 -1.44 2.61
N ARG A 25 -3.62 -1.11 2.96
CA ARG A 25 -4.81 -1.64 2.29
C ARG A 25 -4.89 -1.14 0.85
N LYS A 26 -4.53 0.13 0.62
CA LYS A 26 -4.49 0.73 -0.72
C LYS A 26 -3.31 0.18 -1.53
N LEU A 27 -2.17 -0.06 -0.89
CA LEU A 27 -1.02 -0.68 -1.56
C LEU A 27 -1.31 -2.11 -2.00
N LEU A 28 -1.90 -2.95 -1.14
CA LEU A 28 -2.31 -4.31 -1.49
C LEU A 28 -3.39 -4.33 -2.57
N TYR A 29 -4.36 -3.41 -2.49
CA TYR A 29 -5.37 -3.25 -3.54
C TYR A 29 -4.75 -2.84 -4.88
N ALA A 30 -3.83 -1.87 -4.87
CA ALA A 30 -3.13 -1.43 -6.08
C ALA A 30 -2.32 -2.58 -6.70
N MET A 31 -1.64 -3.39 -5.88
CA MET A 31 -0.94 -4.58 -6.34
C MET A 31 -1.90 -5.57 -7.03
N ASN A 32 -3.09 -5.79 -6.48
CA ASN A 32 -4.09 -6.67 -7.10
C ASN A 32 -4.57 -6.11 -8.46
N VAL A 33 -4.93 -4.83 -8.52
CA VAL A 33 -5.42 -4.18 -9.74
C VAL A 33 -4.36 -4.12 -10.84
N LEU A 34 -3.10 -3.84 -10.49
CA LEU A 34 -1.99 -3.77 -11.45
C LEU A 34 -1.64 -5.12 -12.07
N ASN A 35 -2.03 -6.23 -11.44
CA ASN A 35 -1.77 -7.59 -11.91
C ASN A 35 -3.05 -8.27 -12.44
N ASP A 36 -4.01 -7.50 -12.94
CA ASP A 36 -5.26 -8.00 -13.54
C ASP A 36 -6.09 -8.87 -12.58
N GLY A 37 -6.05 -8.61 -11.28
CA GLY A 37 -6.82 -9.39 -10.30
C GLY A 37 -6.17 -10.70 -9.87
N LYS A 38 -4.95 -11.00 -10.34
CA LYS A 38 -4.23 -12.25 -10.02
C LYS A 38 -3.83 -12.29 -8.55
N LYS A 39 -3.93 -13.48 -7.97
CA LYS A 39 -3.40 -13.73 -6.62
C LYS A 39 -1.88 -13.69 -6.63
N ILE A 40 -1.29 -13.54 -5.44
CA ILE A 40 0.16 -13.43 -5.26
C ILE A 40 0.89 -14.67 -5.81
N ASP A 41 0.31 -15.86 -5.64
CA ASP A 41 0.86 -17.15 -6.09
C ASP A 41 0.74 -17.37 -7.61
N GLU A 42 -0.13 -16.62 -8.28
CA GLU A 42 -0.34 -16.65 -9.73
C GLU A 42 0.60 -15.69 -10.47
N LEU A 43 1.36 -14.86 -9.76
CA LEU A 43 2.26 -13.88 -10.38
C LEU A 43 3.44 -14.56 -11.08
N GLU A 44 3.73 -14.08 -12.30
CA GLU A 44 4.89 -14.52 -13.07
C GLU A 44 6.16 -13.84 -12.53
N MET A 45 6.74 -14.48 -11.52
CA MET A 45 7.99 -14.03 -10.92
C MET A 45 9.15 -14.98 -11.22
N PRO A 46 10.40 -14.47 -11.30
CA PRO A 46 11.61 -15.29 -11.33
C PRO A 46 11.62 -16.31 -10.17
N ARG A 47 12.16 -17.51 -10.40
CA ARG A 47 12.13 -18.62 -9.43
C ARG A 47 12.60 -18.25 -8.02
N PHE A 48 13.61 -17.37 -7.92
CA PHE A 48 14.12 -16.87 -6.63
C PHE A 48 13.06 -16.10 -5.83
N LYS A 49 12.28 -15.22 -6.50
CA LYS A 49 11.22 -14.44 -5.85
C LYS A 49 10.06 -15.34 -5.40
N LYS A 50 9.69 -16.36 -6.20
CA LYS A 50 8.68 -17.36 -5.80
C LYS A 50 9.07 -18.14 -4.54
N LEU A 51 10.36 -18.39 -4.32
CA LEU A 51 10.83 -19.05 -3.09
C LEU A 51 10.65 -18.14 -1.86
N ILE A 52 11.03 -16.86 -1.98
CA ILE A 52 10.86 -15.87 -0.92
C ILE A 52 9.38 -15.67 -0.58
N GLU A 53 8.54 -15.56 -1.60
CA GLU A 53 7.09 -15.45 -1.46
C GLU A 53 6.52 -16.63 -0.65
N LYS A 54 6.85 -17.88 -1.03
CA LYS A 54 6.42 -19.08 -0.29
C LYS A 54 6.90 -19.08 1.16
N GLN A 55 8.11 -18.60 1.43
CA GLN A 55 8.61 -18.49 2.80
C GLN A 55 7.89 -17.39 3.60
N ALA A 56 7.61 -16.25 2.97
CA ALA A 56 6.84 -15.16 3.58
C ALA A 56 5.41 -15.62 3.91
N MET A 57 4.71 -16.25 2.95
CA MET A 57 3.36 -16.82 3.16
C MET A 57 3.34 -17.85 4.29
N LYS A 58 4.37 -18.69 4.42
CA LYS A 58 4.49 -19.61 5.56
C LYS A 58 4.65 -18.90 6.90
N LYS A 59 5.31 -17.75 6.95
CA LYS A 59 5.52 -16.98 8.19
C LYS A 59 4.28 -16.21 8.63
N VAL A 60 3.48 -15.72 7.67
CA VAL A 60 2.25 -14.96 7.97
C VAL A 60 1.01 -15.86 8.13
N LYS A 61 1.15 -17.17 7.91
CA LYS A 61 0.05 -18.13 8.06
C LYS A 61 -0.55 -18.09 9.48
N ASN A 62 -1.87 -18.02 9.57
CA ASN A 62 -2.70 -17.86 10.76
C ASN A 62 -2.43 -16.57 11.55
N THR A 63 -2.03 -15.50 10.87
CA THR A 63 -1.86 -14.17 11.47
C THR A 63 -2.90 -13.20 10.92
N TYR A 64 -3.02 -12.00 11.51
CA TYR A 64 -3.90 -10.93 11.02
C TYR A 64 -3.57 -10.46 9.59
N ILE A 65 -2.40 -10.82 9.07
CA ILE A 65 -1.93 -10.42 7.73
C ILE A 65 -2.46 -11.37 6.64
N GLU A 66 -2.80 -12.61 6.98
CA GLU A 66 -3.41 -13.59 6.06
C GLU A 66 -4.92 -13.34 5.91
#